data_AF-A0A535NP38-F1
#
_entry.id   AF-A0A535NP38-F1
#
_cell.length_a   1.000
_cell.length_b   1.000
_cell.length_c   1.000
_cell.angle_alpha   90.00
_cell.angle_beta   90.00
_cell.angle_gamma   90.00
#
_symmetry.space_group_name_H-M   'P 1'
#
loop_
_entity.id
_entity.type
_entity.pdbx_description
1 polymer ?
#
loop_
_entity_poly.entity_id
_entity_poly.type
_entity_poly.pdbx_seq_one_letter_code
_entity_poly.pdbx_strand_id
1 'polypeptide(L)'
;MYAAGLATRPLRSAHRGGGRVRGLGRWVLVTGALVGASLALARVAAGDTAPVERVVVHPGDSLWSIAAARYPSDDPRERVDAIEQLNGLSGPTIAVGETLLVPPGS
;
A
#
# COMPACT_ATOMS: atom_id res chain seq x y z
N MET A 1 22.85 40.19 -73.72
CA MET A 1 21.55 40.56 -73.13
C MET A 1 20.84 39.27 -72.71
N TYR A 2 20.48 39.15 -71.42
CA TYR A 2 19.70 38.09 -70.74
C TYR A 2 20.31 36.67 -70.72
N ALA A 3 20.97 36.22 -69.64
CA ALA A 3 20.58 35.97 -68.25
C ALA A 3 19.97 34.57 -68.01
N ALA A 4 20.83 33.72 -67.44
CA ALA A 4 20.60 32.69 -66.42
C ALA A 4 19.19 32.07 -66.28
N GLY A 5 19.10 30.79 -66.65
CA GLY A 5 18.08 29.87 -66.15
C GLY A 5 18.72 28.79 -65.27
N LEU A 6 19.14 29.13 -64.06
CA LEU A 6 19.41 28.14 -63.02
C LEU A 6 18.09 27.79 -62.35
N ALA A 7 17.61 26.56 -62.56
CA ALA A 7 16.58 25.98 -61.72
C ALA A 7 16.96 24.54 -61.41
N THR A 8 17.81 24.41 -60.39
CA THR A 8 18.06 23.21 -59.61
C THR A 8 16.74 22.54 -59.24
N ARG A 9 16.47 21.37 -59.81
CA ARG A 9 15.32 20.54 -59.50
C ARG A 9 15.59 19.82 -58.17
N PRO A 10 14.90 20.15 -57.06
CA PRO A 10 15.21 19.56 -55.77
C PRO A 10 14.78 18.09 -55.75
N LEU A 11 15.71 17.23 -55.34
CA LEU A 11 15.49 15.81 -55.06
C LEU A 11 14.50 15.69 -53.90
N ARG A 12 13.33 15.10 -54.15
CA ARG A 12 12.38 14.70 -53.11
C ARG A 12 12.40 13.19 -52.97
N SER A 13 13.38 12.69 -52.21
CA SER A 13 13.35 11.34 -51.68
C SER A 13 12.45 11.32 -50.45
N ALA A 14 11.24 10.79 -50.59
CA ALA A 14 10.38 10.50 -49.45
C ALA A 14 11.00 9.33 -48.67
N HIS A 15 11.85 9.62 -47.69
CA HIS A 15 12.26 8.65 -46.69
C HIS A 15 11.07 8.36 -45.77
N ARG A 16 10.32 7.33 -46.16
CA ARG A 16 9.44 6.53 -45.32
C ARG A 16 10.27 5.87 -44.22
N GLY A 17 10.09 6.25 -42.96
CA GLY A 17 10.69 5.51 -41.85
C GLY A 17 10.51 6.18 -40.50
N GLY A 18 9.79 5.53 -39.58
CA GLY A 18 9.72 6.00 -38.20
C GLY A 18 8.66 5.40 -37.28
N GLY A 19 7.85 4.43 -37.74
CA GLY A 19 6.87 3.73 -36.89
C GLY A 19 7.52 2.68 -35.97
N ARG A 20 8.48 3.05 -35.12
CA ARG A 20 9.15 2.11 -34.19
C ARG A 20 9.36 2.65 -32.77
N VAL A 21 8.48 3.50 -32.28
CA VAL A 21 8.49 3.93 -30.87
C VAL A 21 7.29 3.46 -30.05
N ARG A 22 6.27 2.87 -30.70
CA ARG A 22 5.06 2.35 -30.00
C ARG A 22 5.22 0.94 -29.40
N GLY A 23 6.23 0.17 -29.81
CA GLY A 23 6.44 -1.20 -29.33
C GLY A 23 7.18 -1.28 -27.99
N LEU A 24 8.23 -0.47 -27.82
CA LEU A 24 9.12 -0.52 -26.66
C LEU A 24 8.45 0.01 -25.39
N GLY A 25 7.68 1.09 -25.49
CA GLY A 25 6.92 1.62 -24.35
C GLY A 25 5.92 0.61 -23.78
N ARG A 26 5.31 -0.22 -24.64
CA ARG A 26 4.35 -1.25 -24.20
C ARG A 26 5.04 -2.36 -23.40
N TRP A 27 6.25 -2.76 -23.79
CA TRP A 27 7.02 -3.77 -23.06
C TRP A 27 7.52 -3.24 -21.72
N VAL A 28 8.01 -1.99 -21.65
CA VAL A 28 8.38 -1.35 -20.38
C VAL A 28 7.21 -1.27 -19.42
N LEU A 29 6.01 -0.93 -19.90
CA LEU A 29 4.80 -0.91 -19.07
C LEU A 29 4.41 -2.30 -18.56
N VAL A 30 4.48 -3.34 -19.41
CA VAL A 30 4.18 -4.72 -19.01
C VAL A 30 5.18 -5.21 -17.97
N THR A 31 6.49 -5.00 -18.17
CA THR A 31 7.51 -5.41 -17.21
C THR A 31 7.40 -4.64 -15.90
N GLY A 32 7.11 -3.33 -15.96
CA GLY A 32 6.86 -2.50 -14.78
C GLY A 32 5.64 -2.98 -13.99
N ALA A 33 4.54 -3.31 -14.67
CA ALA A 33 3.35 -3.85 -14.04
C ALA A 33 3.61 -5.23 -13.40
N LEU A 34 4.40 -6.09 -14.05
CA LEU A 34 4.77 -7.41 -13.54
C LEU A 34 5.63 -7.28 -12.27
N VAL A 35 6.66 -6.43 -12.29
CA VAL A 35 7.51 -6.17 -11.11
C VAL A 35 6.70 -5.55 -9.98
N GLY A 36 5.83 -4.58 -10.30
CA GLY A 36 4.93 -3.97 -9.32
C GLY A 36 3.97 -4.98 -8.68
N ALA A 37 3.37 -5.86 -9.49
CA ALA A 37 2.50 -6.93 -8.99
C ALA A 37 3.25 -7.96 -8.15
N SER A 38 4.46 -8.38 -8.57
CA SER A 38 5.31 -9.27 -7.78
C SER A 38 5.71 -8.65 -6.44
N LEU A 39 6.02 -7.35 -6.41
CA LEU A 39 6.35 -6.66 -5.16
C LEU A 39 5.13 -6.55 -4.25
N ALA A 40 3.97 -6.18 -4.78
CA ALA A 40 2.72 -6.14 -4.01
C ALA A 40 2.36 -7.52 -3.42
N LEU A 41 2.49 -8.58 -4.22
CA LEU A 41 2.26 -9.95 -3.77
C LEU A 41 3.28 -10.37 -2.71
N ALA A 42 4.55 -9.99 -2.85
CA ALA A 42 5.58 -10.24 -1.85
C ALA A 42 5.29 -9.53 -0.52
N ARG A 43 4.71 -8.34 -0.52
CA ARG A 43 4.30 -7.64 0.71
C ARG A 43 3.14 -8.34 1.43
N VAL A 44 2.16 -8.82 0.66
CA VAL A 44 1.06 -9.62 1.19
C VAL A 44 1.59 -10.95 1.76
N ALA A 45 2.50 -11.60 1.04
CA ALA A 45 3.11 -12.87 1.47
C ALA A 45 4.07 -12.70 2.66
N ALA A 46 4.77 -11.57 2.76
CA ALA A 46 5.67 -11.27 3.88
C ALA A 46 4.92 -11.09 5.21
N GLY A 47 3.60 -10.90 5.18
CA GLY A 47 2.78 -10.87 6.38
C GLY A 47 3.32 -9.86 7.40
N ASP A 48 3.34 -8.57 7.04
CA ASP A 48 3.51 -7.44 7.99
C ASP A 48 2.29 -7.37 8.95
N THR A 49 1.83 -8.51 9.47
CA THR A 49 0.88 -8.60 10.56
C THR A 49 1.68 -8.32 11.81
N ALA A 50 1.61 -7.08 12.28
CA ALA A 50 2.15 -6.69 13.56
C ALA A 50 1.66 -7.71 14.62
N PRO A 51 2.54 -8.20 15.50
CA PRO A 51 2.22 -9.31 16.40
C PRO A 51 1.04 -8.92 17.30
N VAL A 52 -0.07 -9.63 17.14
CA VAL A 52 -1.26 -9.47 17.97
C VAL A 52 -1.10 -10.37 19.20
N GLU A 53 -1.20 -9.78 20.39
CA GLU A 53 -1.16 -10.51 21.66
C GLU A 53 -2.59 -10.89 22.10
N ARG A 54 -2.72 -11.95 22.89
CA ARG A 54 -3.99 -12.39 23.48
C ARG A 54 -3.97 -12.11 24.97
N VAL A 55 -5.00 -11.43 25.46
CA VAL A 55 -5.19 -11.12 26.87
C VAL A 55 -6.50 -11.73 27.35
N VAL A 56 -6.46 -12.45 28.46
CA VAL A 56 -7.68 -12.95 29.12
C VAL A 56 -8.17 -11.88 30.09
N VAL A 57 -9.46 -11.55 30.01
CA VAL A 57 -10.10 -10.57 30.88
C VAL A 57 -10.31 -11.15 32.28
N HIS A 58 -9.81 -10.45 33.31
CA HIS A 58 -9.96 -10.83 34.71
C HIS A 58 -11.08 -10.03 35.39
N PRO A 59 -11.57 -10.48 36.57
CA PRO A 59 -12.53 -9.71 37.36
C PRO A 59 -11.98 -8.31 37.70
N GLY A 60 -12.74 -7.27 37.35
CA GLY A 60 -12.35 -5.87 37.57
C GLY A 60 -11.60 -5.23 36.41
N ASP A 61 -11.26 -5.99 35.36
CA ASP A 61 -10.72 -5.43 34.15
C ASP A 61 -11.77 -4.66 33.36
N SER A 62 -11.29 -3.62 32.68
CA SER A 62 -12.02 -2.84 31.68
C SER A 62 -11.10 -2.66 30.47
N LEU A 63 -11.65 -2.36 29.29
CA LEU A 63 -10.82 -2.03 28.13
C LEU A 63 -9.85 -0.89 28.45
N TRP A 64 -10.30 0.09 29.25
CA TRP A 64 -9.46 1.19 29.70
C TRP A 64 -8.28 0.73 30.56
N SER A 65 -8.53 -0.10 31.58
CA SER A 65 -7.45 -0.58 32.47
C SER A 65 -6.46 -1.46 31.73
N ILE A 66 -6.94 -2.30 30.81
CA ILE A 66 -6.09 -3.12 29.94
C ILE A 66 -5.23 -2.23 29.05
N ALA A 67 -5.84 -1.24 28.37
CA ALA A 67 -5.11 -0.32 27.49
C ALA A 67 -4.08 0.51 28.28
N ALA A 68 -4.47 1.12 29.39
CA ALA A 68 -3.58 1.96 30.20
C ALA A 68 -2.40 1.17 30.80
N ALA A 69 -2.62 -0.10 31.17
CA ALA A 69 -1.56 -0.95 31.70
C ALA A 69 -0.56 -1.41 30.63
N ARG A 70 -1.03 -1.62 29.38
CA ARG A 70 -0.20 -2.15 28.29
C ARG A 70 0.48 -1.07 27.45
N TYR A 71 -0.15 0.08 27.30
CA TYR A 71 0.35 1.21 26.51
C TYR A 71 0.53 2.44 27.40
N PRO A 72 1.49 2.44 28.34
CA PRO A 72 1.68 3.57 29.25
C PRO A 72 2.15 4.86 28.56
N SER A 73 2.62 4.76 27.31
CA SER A 73 3.14 5.89 26.52
C SER A 73 2.18 6.37 25.42
N ASP A 74 1.08 5.64 25.19
CA ASP A 74 0.07 6.01 24.17
C ASP A 74 -1.20 6.55 24.85
N ASP A 75 -2.09 7.19 24.08
CA ASP A 75 -3.42 7.56 24.59
C ASP A 75 -4.27 6.28 24.80
N PRO A 76 -4.75 6.00 26.02
CA PRO A 76 -5.61 4.86 26.29
C PRO A 76 -6.88 4.86 25.44
N ARG A 77 -7.41 6.03 25.04
CA ARG A 77 -8.63 6.12 24.20
C ARG A 77 -8.41 5.49 22.83
N GLU A 78 -7.34 5.90 22.15
CA GLU A 78 -7.01 5.38 20.83
C GLU A 78 -6.75 3.87 20.87
N ARG A 79 -6.16 3.39 21.96
CA ARG A 79 -5.89 1.96 22.17
C ARG A 79 -7.15 1.17 22.51
N VAL A 80 -8.09 1.74 23.27
CA VAL A 80 -9.42 1.14 23.48
C VAL A 80 -10.14 0.98 22.15
N ASP A 81 -10.22 2.04 21.34
CA ASP A 81 -10.87 2.01 20.03
C ASP A 81 -10.23 0.96 19.10
N ALA A 82 -8.89 0.83 19.14
CA ALA A 82 -8.18 -0.18 18.39
C ALA A 82 -8.48 -1.61 18.88
N ILE A 83 -8.59 -1.83 20.20
CA ILE A 83 -8.96 -3.12 20.77
C ILE A 83 -10.42 -3.47 20.39
N GLU A 84 -11.34 -2.52 20.45
CA GLU A 84 -12.73 -2.73 20.06
C GLU A 84 -12.83 -3.15 18.59
N GLN A 85 -12.18 -2.41 17.69
CA GLN A 85 -12.16 -2.73 16.27
C GLN A 85 -11.52 -4.08 15.97
N LEU A 86 -10.41 -4.41 16.65
CA LEU A 86 -9.69 -5.66 16.45
C LEU A 86 -10.49 -6.89 16.90
N ASN A 87 -11.34 -6.73 17.92
CA ASN A 87 -12.18 -7.82 18.45
C ASN A 87 -13.62 -7.79 17.92
N GLY A 88 -14.00 -6.79 17.13
CA GLY A 88 -15.37 -6.62 16.63
C GLY A 88 -16.38 -6.30 17.73
N LEU A 89 -15.94 -5.58 18.78
CA LEU A 89 -16.82 -5.15 19.87
C LEU A 89 -17.67 -3.95 19.43
N SER A 90 -18.94 -3.95 19.82
CA SER A 90 -19.87 -2.83 19.56
C SER A 90 -19.77 -1.70 20.60
N GLY A 91 -18.84 -1.81 21.54
CA GLY A 91 -18.60 -0.86 22.63
C GLY A 91 -17.75 -1.48 23.74
N PRO A 92 -17.58 -0.79 24.88
CA PRO A 92 -16.55 -1.12 25.87
C PRO A 92 -16.90 -2.29 26.81
N THR A 93 -18.02 -2.96 26.55
CA THR A 93 -18.50 -4.08 27.37
C THR A 93 -17.71 -5.32 27.05
N ILE A 94 -17.03 -5.88 28.07
CA ILE A 94 -16.26 -7.11 28.00
C ILE A 94 -16.67 -8.06 29.12
N ALA A 95 -16.53 -9.36 28.89
CA ALA A 95 -16.87 -10.39 29.87
C ALA A 95 -15.62 -10.98 30.53
N VAL A 96 -15.72 -11.33 31.82
CA VAL A 96 -14.64 -12.04 32.51
C VAL A 96 -14.42 -13.42 31.86
N GLY A 97 -13.16 -13.76 31.62
CA GLY A 97 -12.75 -14.97 30.92
C GLY A 97 -12.75 -14.84 29.39
N GLU A 98 -13.20 -13.71 28.85
CA GLU A 98 -13.10 -13.40 27.43
C GLU A 98 -11.62 -13.27 27.02
N THR A 99 -11.28 -13.75 25.82
CA THR A 99 -9.94 -13.58 25.25
C THR A 99 -9.99 -12.44 24.24
N LEU A 100 -9.33 -11.34 24.58
CA LEU A 100 -9.21 -10.17 23.73
C LEU A 100 -7.88 -10.20 22.96
N LEU A 101 -7.96 -9.88 21.68
CA LEU A 101 -6.84 -9.54 20.83
C LEU A 101 -6.41 -8.10 21.13
N VAL A 102 -5.12 -7.88 21.37
CA VAL A 102 -4.60 -6.53 21.60
C VAL A 102 -3.53 -6.21 20.55
N PRO A 103 -3.54 -4.98 19.99
CA PRO A 103 -2.53 -4.57 19.02
C PRO A 103 -1.13 -4.47 19.66
N PRO A 104 -0.05 -4.50 18.90
CA PRO A 104 1.27 -4.21 19.46
C PRO A 104 1.38 -2.74 19.88
N GLY A 105 2.20 -2.51 20.90
CA GLY A 105 2.60 -1.16 21.31
C GLY A 105 3.49 -0.49 20.26
N SER A 106 3.51 0.84 20.28
CA SER A 106 4.36 1.69 19.43
C SER A 106 5.85 1.51 19.74
#